data_AF-A0A653G2I1-F1
#
_entry.id   AF-A0A653G2I1-F1
#
_cell.length_a   1.000
_cell.length_b   1.000
_cell.length_c   1.000
_cell.angle_alpha   90.00
_cell.angle_beta   90.00
_cell.angle_gamma   90.00
#
_symmetry.space_group_name_H-M   'P 1'
#
loop_
_entity.id
_entity.type
_entity.pdbx_description
1 polymer ?
#
loop_
_entity_poly.entity_id
_entity_poly.type
_entity_poly.pdbx_seq_one_letter_code
_entity_poly.pdbx_strand_id
1 'polypeptide(L)'
;MKKVLSLRNRIGFSLIEVLVFITIISLFFITAVTITVFSLKNSKIQQYRILATRFAEEGMKWVKQEKEDDWQVFTLHDDSAGPGVSFCLNSLDWNTKTNCNGIYSLGPPNIFKRILVITNSGNPANSIKVNVTVSWLENSFEQKITLKSVLNLWE
;
A
#
# COMPACT_ATOMS: atom_id res chain seq x y z
N MET A 1 56.89 63.71 7.11
CA MET A 1 56.20 62.53 6.52
C MET A 1 55.91 61.51 7.61
N LYS A 2 54.64 61.34 8.02
CA LYS A 2 54.22 60.30 8.98
C LYS A 2 54.17 58.95 8.27
N LYS A 3 54.99 58.00 8.71
CA LYS A 3 55.01 56.62 8.20
C LYS A 3 53.83 55.87 8.82
N VAL A 4 52.79 55.58 8.02
CA VAL A 4 51.66 54.76 8.45
C VAL A 4 52.12 53.30 8.43
N LEU A 5 52.31 52.72 9.61
CA LEU A 5 52.60 51.30 9.78
C LEU A 5 51.31 50.49 9.54
N SER A 6 51.23 49.87 8.36
CA SER A 6 50.23 48.85 8.04
C SER A 6 50.57 47.57 8.80
N LEU A 7 49.83 47.27 9.88
CA LEU A 7 49.87 45.99 10.56
C LEU A 7 49.07 44.98 9.71
N ARG A 8 49.78 44.12 9.00
CA ARG A 8 49.18 43.01 8.23
C ARG A 8 48.79 41.89 9.21
N ASN A 9 47.51 41.86 9.62
CA ASN A 9 46.94 40.73 10.34
C ASN A 9 47.03 39.47 9.47
N ARG A 10 47.81 38.47 9.90
CA ARG A 10 47.73 37.12 9.33
C ARG A 10 46.57 36.41 10.01
N ILE A 11 45.47 36.29 9.30
CA ILE A 11 44.29 35.54 9.74
C ILE A 11 44.56 34.09 9.34
N GLY A 12 45.12 33.31 10.26
CA GLY A 12 45.30 31.86 10.09
C GLY A 12 44.29 31.14 10.98
N PHE A 13 43.65 30.10 10.46
CA PHE A 13 42.78 29.24 11.26
C PHE A 13 43.62 28.32 12.14
N SER A 14 43.20 28.15 13.39
CA SER A 14 43.84 27.17 14.27
C SER A 14 43.42 25.76 13.86
N LEU A 15 44.32 24.77 14.00
CA LEU A 15 44.04 23.38 13.65
C LEU A 15 42.83 22.84 14.44
N ILE A 16 42.71 23.23 15.72
CA ILE A 16 41.56 22.87 16.56
C ILE A 16 40.24 23.47 16.05
N GLU A 17 40.27 24.67 15.48
CA GLU A 17 39.09 25.35 14.96
C GLU A 17 38.56 24.60 13.73
N VAL A 18 39.45 24.22 12.80
CA VAL A 18 39.09 23.41 11.62
C VAL A 18 38.51 22.06 12.05
N LEU A 19 39.07 21.42 13.07
CA LEU A 19 38.58 20.14 13.57
C LEU A 19 37.17 20.26 14.13
N VAL A 20 36.90 21.31 14.93
CA VAL A 20 35.56 21.59 15.48
C VAL A 20 34.55 21.88 14.36
N PHE A 21 34.93 22.62 13.33
CA PHE A 21 34.05 22.86 12.18
C PHE A 21 33.69 21.57 11.44
N ILE A 22 34.67 20.70 11.20
CA ILE A 22 34.44 19.43 10.50
C ILE A 22 33.52 18.52 11.33
N THR A 23 33.67 18.45 12.65
CA THR A 23 32.81 17.61 13.49
C THR A 23 31.37 18.10 13.51
N ILE A 24 31.14 19.40 13.62
CA ILE A 24 29.80 20.00 13.59
C ILE A 24 29.13 19.75 12.23
N ILE A 25 29.86 19.98 11.13
CA ILE A 25 29.34 19.78 9.77
C ILE A 25 29.01 18.30 9.53
N SER A 26 29.88 17.39 9.98
CA SER A 26 29.68 15.95 9.83
C SER A 26 28.43 15.48 10.56
N LEU A 27 28.20 15.95 11.79
CA LEU A 27 27.00 15.65 12.57
C LEU A 27 25.73 16.13 11.85
N PHE A 28 25.77 17.33 11.28
CA PHE A 28 24.64 17.87 10.52
C PHE A 28 24.31 17.03 9.28
N PHE A 29 25.31 16.58 8.52
CA PHE A 29 25.05 15.74 7.35
C PHE A 29 24.45 14.38 7.73
N ILE A 30 24.91 13.77 8.83
CA ILE A 30 24.37 12.49 9.30
C ILE A 30 22.88 12.62 9.67
N THR A 31 22.48 13.71 10.35
CA THR A 31 21.07 13.93 10.70
C THR A 31 20.22 14.17 9.46
N ALA A 32 20.69 14.98 8.51
CA ALA A 32 19.99 15.24 7.25
C ALA A 32 19.77 13.95 6.43
N VAL A 33 20.79 13.10 6.32
CA VAL A 33 20.67 11.81 5.62
C VAL A 33 19.68 10.88 6.33
N THR A 34 19.69 10.84 7.66
CA THR A 34 18.75 9.99 8.42
C THR A 34 17.30 10.41 8.20
N ILE A 35 17.02 11.71 8.23
CA ILE A 35 15.67 12.27 8.00
C ILE A 35 15.19 11.97 6.57
N THR A 36 16.07 12.13 5.57
CA THR A 36 15.71 11.87 4.17
C THR A 36 15.40 10.39 3.94
N VAL A 37 16.20 9.47 4.48
CA VAL A 37 15.94 8.02 4.40
C VAL A 37 14.62 7.67 5.08
N PHE A 38 14.33 8.24 6.25
CA PHE A 38 13.06 8.02 6.93
C PHE A 38 11.86 8.53 6.11
N SER A 39 11.98 9.71 5.50
CA SER A 39 10.96 10.28 4.63
C SER A 39 10.68 9.40 3.40
N LEU A 40 11.74 8.90 2.75
CA LEU A 40 11.62 8.00 1.60
C LEU A 40 10.93 6.68 1.97
N LYS A 41 11.27 6.10 3.13
CA LYS A 41 10.60 4.89 3.63
C LYS A 41 9.10 5.12 3.84
N ASN A 42 8.72 6.23 4.48
CA ASN A 42 7.31 6.56 4.67
C ASN A 42 6.58 6.78 3.34
N SER A 43 7.22 7.47 2.38
CA SER A 43 6.66 7.67 1.03
C SER A 43 6.38 6.35 0.32
N LYS A 44 7.28 5.36 0.43
CA LYS A 44 7.07 4.02 -0.14
C LYS A 44 5.90 3.27 0.49
N ILE A 45 5.75 3.34 1.81
CA ILE A 45 4.61 2.73 2.51
C ILE A 45 3.29 3.34 2.03
N GLN A 46 3.23 4.67 1.87
CA GLN A 46 2.03 5.34 1.33
C GLN A 46 1.77 4.94 -0.13
N GLN A 47 2.82 4.82 -0.95
CA GLN A 47 2.69 4.35 -2.33
C GLN A 47 2.02 2.96 -2.39
N TYR A 48 2.43 2.01 -1.55
CA TYR A 48 1.83 0.69 -1.50
C TYR A 48 0.38 0.71 -1.01
N ARG A 49 0.05 1.55 -0.04
CA ARG A 49 -1.34 1.74 0.40
C ARG A 49 -2.23 2.26 -0.72
N ILE A 50 -1.77 3.26 -1.46
CA ILE A 50 -2.52 3.81 -2.60
C ILE A 50 -2.73 2.72 -3.66
N LEU A 51 -1.69 1.98 -4.01
CA LEU A 51 -1.76 0.92 -5.00
C LEU A 51 -2.72 -0.22 -4.57
N ALA A 52 -2.64 -0.64 -3.31
CA ALA A 52 -3.55 -1.63 -2.74
C ALA A 52 -5.01 -1.17 -2.76
N THR A 53 -5.28 0.11 -2.45
CA THR A 53 -6.63 0.69 -2.58
C THR A 53 -7.11 0.65 -4.03
N ARG A 54 -6.26 1.00 -5.01
CA ARG A 54 -6.61 0.97 -6.43
C ARG A 54 -6.97 -0.44 -6.90
N PHE A 55 -6.19 -1.45 -6.51
CA PHE A 55 -6.50 -2.85 -6.81
C PHE A 55 -7.79 -3.35 -6.14
N ALA A 56 -8.08 -2.87 -4.94
CA ALA A 56 -9.33 -3.18 -4.25
C ALA A 56 -10.52 -2.51 -4.95
N GLU A 57 -10.39 -1.24 -5.36
CA GLU A 57 -11.41 -0.52 -6.14
C GLU A 57 -11.68 -1.19 -7.48
N GLU A 58 -10.63 -1.60 -8.19
CA GLU A 58 -10.74 -2.33 -9.45
C GLU A 58 -11.48 -3.65 -9.27
N GLY A 59 -11.11 -4.44 -8.26
CA GLY A 59 -11.81 -5.68 -7.94
C GLY A 59 -13.28 -5.44 -7.59
N MET A 60 -13.58 -4.40 -6.82
CA MET A 60 -14.96 -4.04 -6.48
C MET A 60 -15.77 -3.62 -7.71
N LYS A 61 -15.18 -2.86 -8.62
CA LYS A 61 -15.83 -2.46 -9.88
C LYS A 61 -16.10 -3.67 -10.78
N TRP A 62 -15.15 -4.58 -10.88
CA TRP A 62 -15.34 -5.82 -11.63
C TRP A 62 -16.48 -6.65 -11.06
N VAL A 63 -16.53 -6.86 -9.73
CA VAL A 63 -17.65 -7.59 -9.11
C VAL A 63 -19.01 -6.92 -9.36
N LYS A 64 -19.04 -5.57 -9.34
CA LYS A 64 -20.25 -4.83 -9.71
C LYS A 64 -20.63 -5.06 -11.18
N GLN A 65 -19.66 -5.10 -12.08
CA GLN A 65 -19.90 -5.40 -13.49
C GLN A 65 -20.45 -6.82 -13.68
N GLU A 66 -19.88 -7.82 -13.01
CA GLU A 66 -20.37 -9.22 -13.06
C GLU A 66 -21.80 -9.34 -12.52
N LYS A 67 -22.16 -8.55 -11.49
CA LYS A 67 -23.53 -8.45 -10.99
C LYS A 67 -24.50 -7.92 -12.06
N GLU A 68 -24.11 -6.87 -12.78
CA GLU A 68 -24.96 -6.25 -13.82
C GLU A 68 -25.11 -7.12 -15.07
N ASP A 69 -24.13 -7.98 -15.36
CA ASP A 69 -24.17 -8.87 -16.53
C ASP A 69 -25.24 -9.96 -16.37
N ASP A 70 -25.18 -10.72 -15.27
CA ASP A 70 -26.21 -11.71 -14.93
C ASP A 70 -26.28 -11.95 -13.42
N TRP A 71 -27.37 -11.48 -12.79
CA TRP A 71 -27.61 -11.69 -11.36
C TRP A 71 -27.76 -13.17 -10.99
N GLN A 72 -28.41 -13.98 -11.83
CA GLN A 72 -28.64 -15.39 -11.53
C GLN A 72 -27.30 -16.14 -11.49
N VAL A 73 -26.43 -15.91 -12.48
CA VAL A 73 -25.09 -16.51 -12.51
C VAL A 73 -24.22 -15.98 -11.36
N PHE A 74 -24.32 -14.69 -11.04
CA PHE A 74 -23.60 -14.11 -9.91
C PHE A 74 -23.97 -14.77 -8.57
N THR A 75 -25.25 -15.06 -8.33
CA THR A 75 -25.71 -15.71 -7.08
C THR A 75 -25.21 -17.15 -6.92
N LEU A 76 -24.83 -17.83 -8.02
CA LEU A 76 -24.25 -19.18 -7.97
C LEU A 76 -22.82 -19.22 -7.42
N HIS A 77 -22.14 -18.08 -7.35
CA HIS A 77 -20.79 -17.97 -6.82
C HIS A 77 -20.74 -17.87 -5.28
N ASP A 78 -21.89 -17.82 -4.64
CA ASP A 78 -22.06 -17.91 -3.19
C ASP A 78 -22.24 -19.37 -2.72
N ASP A 79 -21.85 -19.63 -1.47
CA ASP A 79 -22.20 -20.87 -0.77
C ASP A 79 -23.22 -20.52 0.31
N SER A 80 -24.49 -20.83 0.03
CA SER A 80 -25.66 -20.40 0.80
C SER A 80 -25.69 -20.94 2.25
N ALA A 81 -24.70 -21.74 2.65
CA ALA A 81 -24.64 -22.42 3.94
C ALA A 81 -23.36 -22.15 4.77
N GLY A 82 -22.47 -21.23 4.36
CA GLY A 82 -21.14 -21.07 4.99
C GLY A 82 -20.71 -19.64 5.33
N PRO A 83 -19.46 -19.43 5.80
CA PRO A 83 -18.87 -18.11 6.07
C PRO A 83 -18.58 -17.27 4.81
N GLY A 84 -19.07 -17.69 3.64
CA GLY A 84 -18.84 -17.10 2.33
C GLY A 84 -17.76 -17.79 1.52
N VAL A 85 -17.83 -17.63 0.20
CA VAL A 85 -16.83 -18.16 -0.74
C VAL A 85 -15.72 -17.12 -0.94
N SER A 86 -14.47 -17.55 -0.76
CA SER A 86 -13.29 -16.72 -1.00
C SER A 86 -12.65 -17.03 -2.36
N PHE A 87 -12.48 -16.00 -3.19
CA PHE A 87 -11.83 -16.04 -4.50
C PHE A 87 -10.52 -15.26 -4.49
N CYS A 88 -9.48 -15.80 -5.11
CA CYS A 88 -8.14 -15.21 -5.13
C CYS A 88 -7.87 -14.49 -6.45
N LEU A 89 -8.32 -13.25 -6.55
CA LEU A 89 -8.32 -12.51 -7.82
C LEU A 89 -6.94 -11.97 -8.19
N ASN A 90 -6.05 -12.83 -8.70
CA ASN A 90 -4.85 -12.39 -9.42
C ASN A 90 -5.21 -11.79 -10.77
N SER A 91 -6.07 -12.48 -11.51
CA SER A 91 -6.82 -11.99 -12.66
C SER A 91 -8.27 -11.73 -12.25
N LEU A 92 -8.99 -10.92 -13.02
CA LEU A 92 -10.39 -10.60 -12.79
C LEU A 92 -11.26 -11.71 -13.40
N ASP A 93 -11.28 -12.87 -12.76
CA ASP A 93 -12.08 -14.02 -13.17
C ASP A 93 -12.51 -14.89 -11.99
N TRP A 94 -13.49 -15.77 -12.23
CA TRP A 94 -14.04 -16.69 -11.24
C TRP A 94 -13.27 -18.02 -11.11
N ASN A 95 -12.21 -18.25 -11.90
CA ASN A 95 -11.57 -19.57 -12.04
C ASN A 95 -10.73 -19.95 -10.82
N THR A 96 -10.32 -18.99 -10.01
CA THR A 96 -9.48 -19.22 -8.82
C THR A 96 -10.30 -19.29 -7.54
N LYS A 97 -10.99 -20.42 -7.34
CA LYS A 97 -11.77 -20.73 -6.14
C LYS A 97 -10.98 -21.68 -5.22
N THR A 98 -10.10 -21.18 -4.35
CA THR A 98 -9.59 -21.87 -3.12
C THR A 98 -8.45 -21.10 -2.45
N ASN A 99 -8.32 -21.28 -1.13
CA ASN A 99 -7.21 -20.94 -0.23
C ASN A 99 -6.12 -20.00 -0.81
N CYS A 100 -6.31 -18.69 -0.66
CA CYS A 100 -5.38 -17.64 -1.12
C CYS A 100 -4.09 -17.54 -0.28
N ASN A 101 -3.65 -18.64 0.32
CA ASN A 101 -2.48 -18.64 1.19
C ASN A 101 -1.20 -18.45 0.37
N GLY A 102 -0.44 -17.42 0.71
CA GLY A 102 0.92 -17.19 0.20
C GLY A 102 1.04 -16.69 -1.24
N ILE A 103 -0.06 -16.51 -1.98
CA ILE A 103 0.01 -16.07 -3.38
C ILE A 103 0.05 -14.53 -3.43
N TYR A 104 1.26 -13.99 -3.55
CA TYR A 104 1.51 -12.58 -3.83
C TYR A 104 2.01 -12.44 -5.26
N SER A 105 1.12 -12.14 -6.19
CA SER A 105 1.43 -12.05 -7.62
C SER A 105 0.66 -10.97 -8.35
N LEU A 106 -0.07 -10.12 -7.61
CA LEU A 106 -0.92 -9.09 -8.20
C LEU A 106 -0.12 -7.81 -8.51
N GLY A 107 -0.01 -7.51 -9.81
CA GLY A 107 0.54 -6.27 -10.35
C GLY A 107 2.02 -6.02 -10.01
N PRO A 108 2.68 -5.04 -10.64
CA PRO A 108 4.00 -4.61 -10.23
C PRO A 108 3.91 -3.62 -9.05
N PRO A 109 4.64 -3.82 -7.95
CA PRO A 109 5.44 -4.99 -7.59
C PRO A 109 4.58 -6.18 -7.15
N ASN A 110 5.01 -7.42 -7.49
CA ASN A 110 4.30 -8.69 -7.23
C ASN A 110 4.28 -9.05 -5.73
N ILE A 111 3.80 -8.14 -4.89
CA ILE A 111 3.76 -8.24 -3.42
C ILE A 111 2.32 -8.17 -2.90
N PHE A 112 1.36 -7.90 -3.79
CA PHE A 112 -0.05 -7.79 -3.43
C PHE A 112 -0.80 -9.09 -3.70
N LYS A 113 -1.80 -9.31 -2.87
CA LYS A 113 -2.78 -10.39 -2.95
C LYS A 113 -4.15 -9.77 -2.84
N ARG A 114 -5.08 -10.12 -3.73
CA ARG A 114 -6.47 -9.67 -3.68
C ARG A 114 -7.38 -10.86 -3.43
N ILE A 115 -8.25 -10.73 -2.44
CA ILE A 115 -9.21 -11.74 -2.01
C ILE A 115 -10.59 -11.12 -2.08
N LEU A 116 -11.49 -11.76 -2.81
CA LEU A 116 -12.90 -11.44 -2.86
C LEU A 116 -13.65 -12.45 -2.00
N VAL A 117 -14.45 -11.98 -1.04
CA VAL A 117 -15.35 -12.83 -0.26
C VAL A 117 -16.78 -12.41 -0.55
N ILE A 118 -17.58 -13.38 -0.99
CA ILE A 118 -19.00 -13.22 -1.27
C ILE A 118 -19.78 -13.97 -0.20
N THR A 119 -20.76 -13.28 0.38
CA THR A 119 -21.66 -13.83 1.40
C THR A 119 -23.08 -13.38 1.09
N ASN A 120 -23.96 -14.31 0.81
CA ASN A 120 -25.38 -14.02 0.63
C ASN A 120 -26.10 -13.81 1.97
N SER A 121 -27.15 -13.00 1.96
CA SER A 121 -28.12 -12.88 3.04
C SER A 121 -29.51 -13.35 2.63
N GLY A 122 -29.68 -14.67 2.46
CA GLY A 122 -31.00 -15.31 2.36
C GLY A 122 -31.20 -16.21 1.13
N ASN A 123 -32.35 -16.90 1.09
CA ASN A 123 -32.82 -17.65 -0.07
C ASN A 123 -34.30 -17.29 -0.35
N PRO A 124 -34.64 -16.60 -1.46
CA PRO A 124 -33.74 -16.13 -2.52
C PRO A 124 -32.79 -15.01 -2.06
N ALA A 125 -31.64 -14.93 -2.73
CA ALA A 125 -30.62 -13.93 -2.50
C ALA A 125 -31.09 -12.56 -3.02
N ASN A 126 -31.69 -11.74 -2.18
CA ASN A 126 -32.08 -10.38 -2.58
C ASN A 126 -30.92 -9.38 -2.42
N SER A 127 -29.92 -9.75 -1.61
CA SER A 127 -28.74 -8.94 -1.34
C SER A 127 -27.52 -9.83 -1.07
N ILE A 128 -26.39 -9.42 -1.65
CA ILE A 128 -25.11 -10.10 -1.55
C ILE A 128 -24.08 -9.15 -0.95
N LYS A 129 -23.44 -9.57 0.14
CA LYS A 129 -22.34 -8.84 0.76
C LYS A 129 -21.04 -9.25 0.10
N VAL A 130 -20.32 -8.25 -0.39
CA VAL A 130 -19.05 -8.39 -1.09
C VAL A 130 -17.95 -7.69 -0.30
N ASN A 131 -16.92 -8.45 0.05
CA ASN A 131 -15.72 -7.92 0.69
C ASN A 131 -14.50 -8.16 -0.20
N VAL A 132 -13.92 -7.09 -0.73
CA VAL A 132 -12.66 -7.16 -1.47
C VAL A 132 -11.54 -6.74 -0.54
N THR A 133 -10.63 -7.65 -0.21
CA THR A 133 -9.47 -7.41 0.64
C THR A 133 -8.20 -7.52 -0.20
N VAL A 134 -7.37 -6.47 -0.18
CA VAL A 134 -6.01 -6.52 -0.72
C VAL A 134 -5.03 -6.52 0.42
N SER A 135 -4.10 -7.47 0.43
CA SER A 135 -3.04 -7.58 1.43
C SER A 135 -1.65 -7.69 0.81
N TRP A 136 -0.64 -7.23 1.55
CA TRP A 136 0.78 -7.30 1.18
C TRP A 136 1.64 -7.43 2.43
N LEU A 137 2.88 -7.89 2.26
CA LEU A 137 3.85 -8.00 3.34
C LEU A 137 4.73 -6.76 3.41
N GLU A 138 4.78 -6.13 4.58
CA GLU A 138 5.65 -5.01 4.91
C GLU A 138 6.50 -5.39 6.13
N ASN A 139 7.83 -5.53 5.97
CA ASN A 139 8.74 -5.94 7.05
C ASN A 139 8.27 -7.20 7.81
N SER A 140 7.79 -8.22 7.09
CA SER A 140 7.21 -9.47 7.63
C SER A 140 5.87 -9.33 8.35
N PHE A 141 5.24 -8.15 8.35
CA PHE A 141 3.89 -7.93 8.83
C PHE A 141 2.91 -7.81 7.66
N GLU A 142 1.81 -8.56 7.70
CA GLU A 142 0.76 -8.43 6.69
C GLU A 142 -0.05 -7.14 6.94
N GLN A 143 -0.04 -6.25 5.96
CA GLN A 143 -0.93 -5.10 5.89
C GLN A 143 -2.10 -5.45 4.98
N LYS A 144 -3.29 -4.92 5.29
CA LYS A 144 -4.48 -5.17 4.49
C LYS A 144 -5.40 -3.96 4.40
N ILE A 145 -6.08 -3.85 3.27
CA ILE A 145 -7.15 -2.89 3.01
C ILE A 145 -8.37 -3.68 2.56
N THR A 146 -9.52 -3.44 3.18
CA THR A 146 -10.77 -4.13 2.84
C THR A 146 -11.83 -3.12 2.43
N LEU A 147 -12.36 -3.27 1.22
CA LEU A 147 -13.55 -2.59 0.74
C LEU A 147 -14.75 -3.51 0.90
N LYS A 148 -15.81 -2.99 1.53
CA LYS A 148 -17.06 -3.72 1.76
C LYS A 148 -18.17 -3.05 0.97
N SER A 149 -19.01 -3.84 0.33
CA SER A 149 -20.20 -3.37 -0.36
C SER A 149 -21.32 -4.38 -0.23
N VAL A 150 -22.56 -3.91 -0.33
CA VAL A 150 -23.74 -4.76 -0.42
C VAL A 150 -24.34 -4.49 -1.79
N LEU A 151 -24.55 -5.56 -2.55
CA LEU A 151 -25.11 -5.53 -3.89
C LEU A 151 -26.53 -6.06 -3.83
N ASN A 152 -27.46 -5.32 -4.41
CA ASN A 152 -28.88 -5.68 -4.47
C ASN A 152 -29.26 -5.98 -5.93
N LEU A 153 -30.36 -6.71 -6.12
CA LEU A 153 -30.85 -7.05 -7.45
C LEU A 153 -31.35 -5.82 -8.25
N TRP A 154 -31.90 -4.83 -7.57
CA TRP A 154 -32.65 -3.71 -8.18
C TRP A 154 -31.96 -2.35 -8.03
N GLU A 155 -30.69 -2.33 -7.64
CA GLU A 155 -29.87 -1.15 -7.37
C GLU A 155 -28.49 -1.29 -8.02
#